data_AF-A0A7S0KYZ0-F1
#
_entry.id   AF-A0A7S0KYZ0-F1
#
_cell.length_a   1.000
_cell.length_b   1.000
_cell.length_c   1.000
_cell.angle_alpha   90.00
_cell.angle_beta   90.00
_cell.angle_gamma   90.00
#
_symmetry.space_group_name_H-M   'P 1'
#
loop_
_entity.id
_entity.type
_entity.pdbx_description
1 polymer ?
#
loop_
_entity_poly.entity_id
_entity_poly.type
_entity_poly.pdbx_seq_one_letter_code
_entity_poly.pdbx_strand_id
1 'polypeptide(L)'
;VLCGSRRYPIKEPFVELLKGSLKTFLNAMTAPDKTMYPVASQNKQDFFNLVSVYLDACLFPRVLDPVKGPQVLKQEGWHYESAGPDAPLKYKGVVFNEMKG
;
A
#
# COMPACT_ATOMS: atom_id res chain seq x y z
N VAL A 1 -1.49 3.37 2.36
CA VAL A 1 -2.31 2.59 3.32
C VAL A 1 -2.25 1.08 3.12
N LEU A 2 -2.06 0.58 1.89
CA LEU A 2 -2.08 -0.86 1.58
C LEU A 2 -0.79 -1.64 1.95
N CYS A 3 0.22 -0.99 2.52
CA CYS A 3 1.45 -1.62 3.06
C CYS A 3 1.22 -2.20 4.46
N GLY A 4 0.04 -2.78 4.66
CA GLY A 4 -0.39 -3.40 5.91
C GLY A 4 -1.05 -2.48 6.92
N SER A 5 -1.63 -3.13 7.94
CA SER A 5 -2.55 -2.52 8.89
C SER A 5 -2.42 -3.18 10.27
N ARG A 6 -3.25 -2.76 11.23
CA ARG A 6 -3.24 -3.31 12.60
C ARG A 6 -3.57 -4.80 12.65
N ARG A 7 -4.64 -5.24 11.97
CA ARG A 7 -5.07 -6.65 11.94
C ARG A 7 -4.24 -7.50 10.98
N TYR A 8 -3.66 -6.86 9.96
CA TYR A 8 -2.86 -7.52 8.92
C TYR A 8 -1.43 -6.94 8.91
N PRO A 9 -0.58 -7.32 9.89
CA PRO A 9 0.73 -6.70 10.16
C PRO A 9 1.86 -7.13 9.19
N ILE A 10 1.53 -7.76 8.05
CA ILE A 10 2.50 -8.13 7.01
C ILE A 10 2.87 -6.96 6.10
N LYS A 11 4.06 -6.98 5.48
CA LYS A 11 4.61 -5.87 4.69
C LYS A 11 3.72 -5.50 3.49
N GLU A 12 3.27 -6.49 2.72
CA GLU A 12 2.54 -6.29 1.46
C GLU A 12 1.26 -7.14 1.37
N PRO A 13 0.23 -6.90 2.20
CA PRO A 13 -1.00 -7.69 2.17
C PRO A 13 -1.73 -7.59 0.83
N PHE A 14 -1.65 -6.45 0.15
CA PHE A 14 -2.24 -6.28 -1.18
C PHE A 14 -1.65 -7.25 -2.20
N VAL A 15 -0.33 -7.48 -2.17
CA VAL A 15 0.35 -8.43 -3.07
C VAL A 15 -0.05 -9.87 -2.76
N GLU A 16 -0.21 -10.20 -1.48
CA GLU A 16 -0.69 -11.53 -1.08
C GLU A 16 -2.15 -11.77 -1.52
N LEU A 17 -3.01 -10.77 -1.42
CA LEU A 17 -4.36 -10.83 -2.00
C LEU A 17 -4.32 -10.96 -3.52
N LEU A 18 -3.40 -10.29 -4.21
CA LEU A 18 -3.22 -10.42 -5.66
C LEU A 18 -2.85 -11.85 -6.07
N LYS A 19 -2.08 -12.58 -5.25
CA LYS A 19 -1.66 -13.96 -5.55
C LYS A 19 -2.67 -15.03 -5.10
N GLY A 20 -3.32 -14.83 -3.96
CA GLY A 20 -4.05 -15.91 -3.27
C GLY A 20 -5.58 -15.80 -3.23
N SER A 21 -6.18 -14.70 -3.68
CA SER A 21 -7.65 -14.52 -3.67
C SER A 21 -8.33 -14.94 -4.98
N LEU A 22 -9.63 -15.21 -4.90
CA LEU A 22 -10.54 -15.46 -6.03
C LEU A 22 -11.21 -14.16 -6.55
N LYS A 23 -10.53 -13.02 -6.37
CA LYS A 23 -11.00 -11.70 -6.81
C LYS A 23 -11.34 -11.69 -8.30
N THR A 24 -12.38 -10.94 -8.65
CA THR A 24 -12.64 -10.49 -10.02
C THR A 24 -12.11 -9.07 -10.26
N PHE A 25 -11.97 -8.27 -9.21
CA PHE A 25 -11.35 -6.96 -9.25
C PHE A 25 -10.69 -6.62 -7.90
N LEU A 26 -9.52 -5.99 -7.95
CA LEU A 26 -8.80 -5.52 -6.76
C LEU A 26 -7.86 -4.37 -7.15
N ASN A 27 -8.12 -3.16 -6.67
CA ASN A 27 -7.25 -2.02 -6.94
C ASN A 27 -7.42 -0.88 -5.92
N ALA A 28 -6.64 0.18 -6.08
CA ALA A 28 -6.84 1.48 -5.45
C ALA A 28 -6.62 2.58 -6.49
N MET A 29 -7.40 3.66 -6.41
CA MET A 29 -7.36 4.76 -7.38
C MET A 29 -7.53 6.09 -6.68
N THR A 30 -6.74 7.09 -7.08
CA THR A 30 -6.83 8.46 -6.59
C THR A 30 -7.29 9.37 -7.71
N ALA A 31 -8.47 9.95 -7.55
CA ALA A 31 -8.99 11.04 -8.37
C ALA A 31 -8.65 12.39 -7.69
N PRO A 32 -8.85 13.55 -8.35
CA PRO A 32 -8.48 14.85 -7.78
C PRO A 32 -9.13 15.18 -6.42
N ASP A 33 -10.33 14.66 -6.16
CA ASP A 33 -11.16 14.98 -4.99
C ASP A 33 -11.53 13.76 -4.13
N LYS A 34 -11.13 12.55 -4.52
CA LYS A 34 -11.45 11.31 -3.80
C LYS A 34 -10.44 10.20 -4.03
N THR A 35 -10.32 9.31 -3.06
CA THR A 35 -9.59 8.04 -3.20
C THR A 35 -10.55 6.87 -3.03
N MET A 36 -10.43 5.89 -3.92
CA MET A 36 -11.33 4.73 -3.98
C MET A 36 -10.52 3.44 -3.82
N TYR A 37 -11.07 2.49 -3.08
CA TYR A 37 -10.45 1.18 -2.83
C TYR A 37 -11.45 0.06 -3.18
N PRO A 38 -11.71 -0.21 -4.49
CA PRO A 38 -12.74 -1.16 -4.87
C PRO A 38 -12.21 -2.60 -4.77
N VAL A 39 -13.10 -3.50 -4.32
CA VAL A 39 -12.88 -4.94 -4.31
C VAL A 39 -14.08 -5.65 -4.92
N ALA A 40 -13.86 -6.75 -5.64
CA ALA A 40 -14.91 -7.62 -6.13
C ALA A 40 -14.47 -9.08 -6.15
N SER A 41 -15.40 -9.98 -5.84
CA SER A 41 -15.21 -11.42 -5.94
C SER A 41 -16.57 -12.09 -6.16
N GLN A 42 -16.59 -13.17 -6.96
CA GLN A 42 -17.78 -14.02 -7.11
C GLN A 42 -17.88 -15.06 -5.99
N ASN A 43 -16.81 -15.26 -5.22
CA ASN A 43 -16.83 -16.13 -4.05
C ASN A 43 -17.18 -15.30 -2.80
N LYS A 44 -18.24 -15.70 -2.09
CA LYS A 44 -18.73 -14.96 -0.90
C LYS A 44 -17.69 -14.84 0.21
N GLN A 45 -16.99 -15.93 0.51
CA GLN A 45 -15.98 -15.93 1.58
C GLN A 45 -14.79 -15.05 1.19
N ASP A 46 -14.32 -15.18 -0.05
CA ASP A 46 -13.25 -14.35 -0.59
C ASP A 46 -13.62 -12.86 -0.58
N PHE A 47 -14.84 -12.50 -0.99
CA PHE A 47 -15.34 -11.13 -0.91
C PHE A 47 -15.21 -10.54 0.50
N PHE A 48 -15.66 -11.27 1.53
CA PHE A 48 -15.53 -10.81 2.92
C PHE A 48 -14.08 -10.77 3.40
N ASN A 49 -13.21 -11.67 2.93
CA ASN A 49 -11.78 -11.61 3.21
C ASN A 49 -11.16 -10.32 2.64
N LEU A 50 -11.46 -9.99 1.38
CA LEU A 50 -11.00 -8.77 0.69
C LEU A 50 -11.50 -7.51 1.42
N VAL A 51 -12.81 -7.44 1.71
CA VAL A 51 -13.43 -6.32 2.43
C VAL A 51 -12.78 -6.13 3.80
N SER A 52 -12.54 -7.23 4.54
CA SER A 52 -11.92 -7.15 5.87
C SER A 52 -10.51 -6.56 5.82
N VAL A 53 -9.68 -7.00 4.86
CA VAL A 53 -8.32 -6.44 4.69
C VAL A 53 -8.37 -4.97 4.27
N TYR A 54 -9.26 -4.61 3.35
CA TYR A 54 -9.37 -3.25 2.83
C TYR A 54 -9.89 -2.25 3.87
N LEU A 55 -10.91 -2.62 4.64
CA LEU A 55 -11.43 -1.77 5.70
C LEU A 55 -10.38 -1.52 6.79
N ASP A 56 -9.65 -2.55 7.22
CA ASP A 56 -8.60 -2.39 8.23
C ASP A 56 -7.41 -1.57 7.68
N ALA A 57 -7.06 -1.73 6.40
CA ALA A 57 -6.06 -0.88 5.75
C ALA A 57 -6.49 0.58 5.65
N CYS A 58 -7.76 0.88 5.37
CA CYS A 58 -8.23 2.26 5.28
C CYS A 58 -8.33 2.93 6.65
N LEU A 59 -8.85 2.23 7.65
CA LEU A 59 -9.17 2.80 8.96
C LEU A 59 -7.99 2.71 9.96
N PHE A 60 -7.16 1.68 9.84
CA PHE A 60 -6.04 1.41 10.76
C PHE A 60 -4.74 1.04 10.03
N PRO A 61 -4.27 1.85 9.07
CA PRO A 61 -3.06 1.54 8.29
C PRO A 61 -1.78 1.59 9.14
N ARG A 62 -0.81 0.74 8.80
CA ARG A 62 0.53 0.73 9.41
C ARG A 62 1.28 2.04 9.22
N VAL A 63 0.99 2.80 8.17
CA VAL A 63 1.69 4.08 7.91
C VAL A 63 1.51 5.09 9.05
N LEU A 64 0.47 4.93 9.89
CA LEU A 64 0.22 5.76 11.07
C LEU A 64 0.95 5.27 12.32
N ASP A 65 1.60 4.11 12.27
CA ASP A 65 2.43 3.61 13.38
C ASP A 65 3.67 4.51 13.56
N PRO A 66 3.97 4.99 14.76
CA PRO A 66 5.06 5.95 14.98
C PRO A 66 6.45 5.33 14.76
N VAL A 67 6.59 4.01 14.85
CA VAL A 67 7.88 3.30 14.73
C VAL A 67 8.08 2.76 13.32
N LYS A 68 7.04 2.17 12.73
CA LYS A 68 7.08 1.48 11.42
C LYS A 68 6.58 2.34 10.26
N GLY A 69 5.75 3.34 10.54
CA GLY A 69 5.13 4.21 9.55
C GLY A 69 6.12 5.07 8.76
N PRO A 70 7.15 5.67 9.38
CA PRO A 70 8.12 6.49 8.66
C PRO A 70 8.82 5.75 7.51
N GLN A 71 9.13 4.47 7.67
CA GLN A 71 9.76 3.65 6.63
C GLN A 71 8.78 3.36 5.49
N VAL A 72 7.50 3.12 5.80
CA VAL A 72 6.45 2.96 4.78
C VAL A 72 6.31 4.23 3.95
N LEU A 73 6.26 5.41 4.59
CA LEU A 73 6.12 6.68 3.88
C LEU A 73 7.35 7.00 3.01
N LYS A 74 8.55 6.68 3.48
CA LYS A 74 9.79 6.83 2.69
C LYS A 74 9.81 5.94 1.46
N GLN A 75 9.42 4.67 1.60
CA GLN A 75 9.41 3.71 0.49
C GLN A 75 8.38 4.11 -0.58
N GLU A 76 7.13 4.33 -0.18
CA GLU A 76 6.02 4.55 -1.12
C GLU A 76 5.96 6.00 -1.62
N GLY A 77 6.23 6.97 -0.76
CA GLY A 77 6.24 8.39 -1.12
C GLY A 77 7.55 8.78 -1.80
N TRP A 78 8.49 9.25 -0.98
CA TRP A 78 9.84 9.61 -1.42
C TRP A 78 10.84 9.62 -0.26
N HIS A 79 12.13 9.48 -0.61
CA HIS A 79 13.27 9.66 0.29
C HIS A 79 14.54 9.97 -0.52
N TYR A 80 15.59 10.40 0.19
CA TYR A 80 16.94 10.41 -0.34
C TYR A 80 17.57 9.03 -0.25
N GLU A 81 18.11 8.54 -1.36
CA GLU A 81 18.92 7.34 -1.44
C GLU A 81 20.35 7.72 -1.82
N SER A 82 21.33 7.09 -1.18
CA SER A 82 22.74 7.20 -1.54
C SER A 82 23.36 5.83 -1.74
N ALA A 83 24.27 5.71 -2.71
CA ALA A 83 25.04 4.49 -2.94
C ALA A 83 26.26 4.35 -1.99
N GLY A 84 26.53 5.37 -1.16
CA GLY A 84 27.62 5.40 -0.21
C GLY A 84 27.81 6.78 0.44
N PRO A 85 28.74 6.94 1.39
CA PRO A 85 28.97 8.21 2.09
C PRO A 85 29.33 9.38 1.16
N ASP A 86 30.08 9.10 0.09
CA ASP A 86 30.59 10.12 -0.84
C ASP A 86 29.76 10.23 -2.13
N ALA A 87 28.71 9.42 -2.28
CA ALA A 87 27.87 9.43 -3.46
C ALA A 87 26.82 10.57 -3.38
N PRO A 88 26.47 11.20 -4.51
CA PRO A 88 25.44 12.23 -4.53
C PRO A 88 24.08 11.63 -4.15
N LEU A 89 23.33 12.36 -3.33
CA LEU A 89 21.97 11.99 -2.95
C LEU A 89 21.05 12.02 -4.17
N LYS A 90 20.20 11.00 -4.28
CA LYS A 90 19.17 10.89 -5.31
C LYS A 90 17.79 10.81 -4.67
N TYR A 91 16.79 11.42 -5.30
CA TYR A 91 15.40 11.20 -4.92
C TYR A 91 14.93 9.83 -5.41
N LYS A 92 14.26 9.08 -4.55
CA LYS A 92 13.65 7.79 -4.87
C LYS A 92 12.34 7.62 -4.11
N GLY A 93 11.42 6.87 -4.69
CA GLY A 93 10.13 6.53 -4.07
C GLY A 93 9.17 6.02 -5.13
N VAL A 94 8.17 5.23 -4.73
CA VAL A 94 7.22 4.64 -5.68
C VAL A 94 6.41 5.74 -6.37
N VAL A 95 5.69 6.55 -5.59
CA VAL A 95 4.86 7.65 -6.12
C VAL A 95 5.72 8.74 -6.77
N PHE A 96 6.89 9.05 -6.21
CA PHE A 96 7.81 10.02 -6.82
C PHE A 96 8.20 9.62 -8.25
N ASN A 97 8.50 8.34 -8.48
CA ASN A 97 8.86 7.84 -9.81
C ASN A 97 7.64 7.73 -10.73
N GLU A 98 6.48 7.34 -10.20
CA GLU A 98 5.22 7.27 -10.95
C GLU A 98 4.83 8.63 -11.52
N MET A 99 4.91 9.70 -10.71
CA MET A 99 4.54 11.06 -11.13
C MET A 99 5.58 11.74 -12.02
N LYS A 100 6.79 11.17 -12.13
CA LYS A 100 7.86 11.68 -12.99
C LYS A 100 7.80 11.06 -14.40
N GLY A 101 7.26 9.85 -14.52
CA GLY A 101 7.01 9.18 -15.80
C GLY A 101 5.93 9.89 -16.60
#